data_AF-A0A4Y2EN89-F1
#
_entry.id   AF-A0A4Y2EN89-F1
#
_cell.length_a   1.000
_cell.length_b   1.000
_cell.length_c   1.000
_cell.angle_alpha   90.00
_cell.angle_beta   90.00
_cell.angle_gamma   90.00
#
_symmetry.space_group_name_H-M   'P 1'
#
loop_
_entity.id
_entity.type
_entity.pdbx_description
1 polymer ?
#
loop_
_entity_poly.entity_id
_entity_poly.type
_entity_poly.pdbx_seq_one_letter_code
_entity_poly.pdbx_strand_id
1 'polypeptide(L)'
;MTKLIYAIKIYLFRNQKDVKSLTKREEVQLEKFVKFGALIYTKAWIEAPLASEAPFIDLKLSKDLKEYELFDFEISNAAKCILERHLWYLSDEVVGLALFSDTVLSLEKDAKVKMIRSKPDLRKVRGNCNILKTNQEVYLSDFVTKRSGKLFQTLNIDDAFLNLPSEEWKQNSICLQGRECVRNCRL
;
A
#
# COMPACT_ATOMS: atom_id res chain seq x y z
N MET A 1 8.83 12.01 4.45
CA MET A 1 7.98 12.78 5.37
C MET A 1 8.52 14.14 5.80
N THR A 2 9.74 14.26 6.34
CA THR A 2 10.27 15.53 6.90
C THR A 2 10.15 16.74 5.96
N LYS A 3 10.51 16.59 4.68
CA LYS A 3 10.36 17.66 3.67
C LYS A 3 8.92 18.16 3.52
N LEU A 4 7.93 17.25 3.60
CA LEU A 4 6.52 17.61 3.53
C LEU A 4 6.07 18.40 4.76
N ILE A 5 6.48 18.00 5.96
CA ILE A 5 6.16 18.73 7.20
C ILE A 5 6.71 20.16 7.13
N TYR A 6 7.95 20.32 6.68
CA TYR A 6 8.54 21.64 6.47
C TYR A 6 7.81 22.45 5.39
N ALA A 7 7.43 21.83 4.28
CA ALA A 7 6.67 22.48 3.23
C ALA A 7 5.30 22.97 3.74
N ILE A 8 4.57 22.14 4.50
CA ILE A 8 3.31 22.51 5.14
C ILE A 8 3.53 23.70 6.07
N LYS A 9 4.56 23.66 6.92
CA LYS A 9 4.89 24.77 7.82
C LYS A 9 5.15 26.07 7.04
N ILE A 10 5.98 26.02 6.00
CA ILE A 10 6.28 27.20 5.17
C ILE A 10 4.98 27.72 4.52
N TYR A 11 4.12 26.83 4.02
CA TYR A 11 2.87 27.23 3.39
C TYR A 11 1.90 27.89 4.37
N LEU A 12 1.79 27.38 5.60
CA LEU A 12 0.93 27.98 6.64
C LEU A 12 1.37 29.40 7.02
N PHE A 13 2.68 29.65 7.07
CA PHE A 13 3.24 30.96 7.43
C PHE A 13 3.56 31.86 6.22
N ARG A 14 3.12 31.51 5.01
CA ARG A 14 3.50 32.23 3.77
C ARG A 14 3.15 33.73 3.74
N ASN A 15 2.14 34.14 4.52
CA ASN A 15 1.74 35.54 4.62
C ASN A 15 2.60 36.36 5.61
N GLN A 16 3.43 35.70 6.43
CA GLN A 16 4.38 36.33 7.35
C GLN A 16 5.69 36.61 6.62
N LYS A 17 5.73 37.75 5.92
CA LYS A 17 6.86 38.14 5.06
C LYS A 17 8.17 38.36 5.83
N ASP A 18 8.08 38.59 7.13
CA ASP A 18 9.19 38.65 8.09
C ASP A 18 9.84 37.29 8.33
N VAL A 19 9.10 36.19 8.14
CA VAL A 19 9.58 34.82 8.36
C VAL A 19 10.18 34.22 7.08
N LYS A 20 9.51 34.37 5.94
CA LYS A 20 10.00 33.85 4.65
C LYS A 20 9.37 34.56 3.46
N SER A 21 10.19 35.12 2.58
CA SER A 21 9.75 35.70 1.32
C SER A 21 9.79 34.66 0.21
N LEU A 22 8.63 34.29 -0.32
CA LEU A 22 8.50 33.39 -1.47
C LEU A 22 8.21 34.22 -2.73
N THR A 23 8.79 33.82 -3.86
CA THR A 23 8.31 34.28 -5.17
C THR A 23 6.93 33.68 -5.46
N LYS A 24 6.15 34.33 -6.33
CA LYS A 24 4.85 33.78 -6.77
C LYS A 24 4.95 32.36 -7.32
N ARG A 25 6.05 32.06 -8.04
CA ARG A 25 6.31 30.73 -8.59
C ARG A 25 6.53 29.71 -7.48
N GLU A 26 7.34 30.02 -6.47
CA GLU A 26 7.59 29.14 -5.34
C GLU A 26 6.33 28.90 -4.52
N GLU A 27 5.49 29.92 -4.32
CA GLU A 27 4.22 29.78 -3.60
C GLU A 27 3.28 28.80 -4.30
N VAL A 28 3.12 28.92 -5.62
CA VAL A 28 2.29 28.00 -6.42
C VAL A 28 2.83 26.56 -6.34
N GLN A 29 4.14 26.37 -6.52
CA GLN A 29 4.74 25.03 -6.47
C GLN A 29 4.65 24.41 -5.07
N LEU A 30 4.84 25.23 -4.02
CA LEU A 30 4.69 24.82 -2.65
C LEU A 30 3.25 24.41 -2.34
N GLU A 31 2.27 25.17 -2.83
CA GLU A 31 0.86 24.83 -2.69
C GLU A 31 0.53 23.48 -3.32
N LYS A 32 0.97 23.25 -4.57
CA LYS A 32 0.77 21.97 -5.26
C LYS A 32 1.35 20.80 -4.45
N PHE A 33 2.59 20.95 -3.96
CA PHE A 33 3.26 19.92 -3.17
C PHE A 33 2.58 19.67 -1.81
N VAL A 34 2.13 20.72 -1.13
CA VAL A 34 1.41 20.61 0.15
C VAL A 34 0.06 19.95 -0.02
N LYS A 35 -0.71 20.31 -1.07
CA LYS A 35 -2.00 19.66 -1.38
C LYS A 35 -1.82 18.18 -1.64
N PHE A 36 -0.88 17.81 -2.51
CA PHE A 36 -0.55 16.40 -2.75
C PHE A 36 -0.17 15.68 -1.47
N GLY A 37 0.71 16.28 -0.67
CA GLY A 37 1.19 15.69 0.55
C GLY A 37 0.09 15.47 1.58
N ALA A 38 -0.81 16.45 1.75
CA ALA A 38 -1.90 16.38 2.71
C ALA A 38 -3.02 15.43 2.27
N LEU A 39 -3.40 15.46 0.99
CA LEU A 39 -4.55 14.71 0.47
C LEU A 39 -4.21 13.26 0.13
N ILE A 40 -2.98 13.00 -0.34
CA ILE A 40 -2.59 11.68 -0.87
C ILE A 40 -1.53 11.05 0.02
N TYR A 41 -0.34 11.65 0.08
CA TYR A 41 0.84 10.96 0.59
C TYR A 41 0.82 10.71 2.11
N THR A 42 0.29 11.65 2.90
CA THR A 42 0.29 11.54 4.37
C THR A 42 -0.50 10.32 4.85
N LYS A 43 -1.62 10.00 4.19
CA LYS A 43 -2.43 8.83 4.51
C LYS A 43 -1.66 7.53 4.31
N ALA A 44 -1.08 7.37 3.13
CA ALA A 44 -0.25 6.21 2.82
C ALA A 44 0.97 6.10 3.75
N TRP A 45 1.57 7.23 4.14
CA TRP A 45 2.72 7.25 5.03
C TRP A 45 2.41 6.82 6.47
N ILE A 46 1.27 7.26 7.04
CA ILE A 46 0.90 6.92 8.43
C ILE A 46 0.64 5.42 8.58
N GLU A 47 0.07 4.79 7.56
CA GLU A 47 -0.32 3.38 7.58
C GLU A 47 0.82 2.45 7.13
N ALA A 48 1.91 2.99 6.57
CA ALA A 48 3.08 2.26 6.09
C ALA A 48 3.76 1.30 7.11
N PRO A 49 3.82 1.60 8.43
CA PRO A 49 4.44 0.70 9.40
C PRO A 49 3.66 -0.61 9.63
N LEU A 50 2.42 -0.72 9.13
CA LEU A 50 1.58 -1.89 9.35
C LEU A 50 1.82 -2.91 8.23
N ALA A 51 2.60 -3.95 8.53
CA ALA A 51 2.96 -5.00 7.56
C ALA A 51 1.73 -5.67 6.90
N SER A 52 0.64 -5.87 7.63
CA SER A 52 -0.60 -6.42 7.11
C SER A 52 -1.33 -5.46 6.15
N GLU A 53 -1.24 -4.15 6.40
CA GLU A 53 -1.94 -3.15 5.59
C GLU A 53 -1.12 -2.72 4.38
N ALA A 54 0.21 -2.80 4.45
CA ALA A 54 1.10 -2.27 3.43
C ALA A 54 0.74 -2.67 1.98
N PRO A 55 0.36 -3.93 1.66
CA PRO A 55 -0.08 -4.27 0.29
C PRO A 55 -1.35 -3.53 -0.13
N PHE A 56 -2.33 -3.40 0.76
CA PHE A 56 -3.56 -2.65 0.49
C PHE A 56 -3.25 -1.16 0.28
N ILE A 57 -2.38 -0.59 1.11
CA ILE A 57 -1.98 0.82 1.02
C ILE A 57 -1.25 1.12 -0.28
N ASP A 58 -0.33 0.28 -0.72
CA ASP A 58 0.37 0.46 -2.00
C ASP A 58 -0.61 0.42 -3.18
N LEU A 59 -1.53 -0.55 -3.19
CA LEU A 59 -2.54 -0.65 -4.25
C LEU A 59 -3.47 0.56 -4.24
N LYS A 60 -3.93 0.97 -3.05
CA LYS A 60 -4.79 2.13 -2.89
C LYS A 60 -4.09 3.42 -3.30
N LEU A 61 -2.85 3.63 -2.90
CA LEU A 61 -2.05 4.79 -3.30
C LEU A 61 -1.92 4.85 -4.82
N SER A 62 -1.75 3.71 -5.50
CA SER A 62 -1.74 3.67 -6.97
C SER A 62 -3.07 4.12 -7.58
N LYS A 63 -4.21 3.76 -6.97
CA LYS A 63 -5.55 4.18 -7.42
C LYS A 63 -5.78 5.67 -7.15
N ASP A 64 -5.49 6.12 -5.93
CA ASP A 64 -5.59 7.51 -5.51
C ASP A 64 -4.73 8.43 -6.40
N LEU A 65 -3.54 7.99 -6.79
CA LEU A 65 -2.70 8.72 -7.76
C LEU A 65 -3.38 8.82 -9.12
N LYS A 66 -3.93 7.72 -9.66
CA LYS A 66 -4.64 7.74 -10.95
C LYS A 66 -5.80 8.73 -10.94
N GLU A 67 -6.56 8.82 -9.85
CA GLU A 67 -7.62 9.82 -9.69
C GLU A 67 -7.06 11.23 -9.55
N TYR A 68 -5.95 11.40 -8.83
CA TYR A 68 -5.28 12.68 -8.65
C TYR A 68 -4.69 13.27 -9.95
N GLU A 69 -4.51 12.46 -11.00
CA GLU A 69 -4.13 12.94 -12.34
C GLU A 69 -5.10 14.01 -12.87
N LEU A 70 -6.38 13.97 -12.47
CA LEU A 70 -7.40 14.96 -12.85
C LEU A 70 -7.15 16.36 -12.26
N PHE A 71 -6.46 16.43 -11.11
CA PHE A 71 -6.17 17.68 -10.42
C PHE A 71 -4.76 18.18 -10.71
N ASP A 72 -3.79 17.26 -10.79
CA ASP A 72 -2.39 17.58 -11.01
C ASP A 72 -1.65 16.40 -11.64
N PHE A 73 -1.74 16.31 -12.96
CA PHE A 73 -1.08 15.27 -13.75
C PHE A 73 0.43 15.20 -13.50
N GLU A 74 1.11 16.34 -13.38
CA GLU A 74 2.56 16.39 -13.23
C GLU A 74 3.01 15.71 -11.92
N ILE A 75 2.42 16.11 -10.79
CA ILE A 75 2.75 15.52 -9.49
C ILE A 75 2.30 14.07 -9.43
N SER A 76 1.09 13.76 -9.92
CA SER A 76 0.59 12.38 -9.90
C SER A 76 1.49 11.45 -10.69
N ASN A 77 1.82 11.81 -11.93
CA ASN A 77 2.67 10.98 -12.79
C ASN A 77 4.09 10.79 -12.20
N ALA A 78 4.66 11.85 -11.63
CA ALA A 78 5.96 11.76 -10.94
C ALA A 78 5.91 10.80 -9.75
N ALA A 79 4.87 10.90 -8.91
CA ALA A 79 4.69 10.03 -7.76
C ALA A 79 4.40 8.57 -8.17
N LYS A 80 3.60 8.35 -9.21
CA LYS A 80 3.29 7.03 -9.77
C LYS A 80 4.54 6.34 -10.31
N CYS A 81 5.37 7.07 -11.05
CA CYS A 81 6.67 6.58 -11.53
C CYS A 81 7.61 6.13 -10.40
N ILE A 82 7.55 6.81 -9.24
CA ILE A 82 8.29 6.39 -8.04
C ILE A 82 7.65 5.13 -7.45
N LEU A 83 6.33 5.13 -7.23
CA LEU A 83 5.60 3.99 -6.67
C LEU A 83 5.84 2.70 -7.47
N GLU A 84 5.78 2.77 -8.81
CA GLU A 84 6.03 1.62 -9.70
C GLU A 84 7.42 0.99 -9.53
N ARG A 85 8.40 1.75 -9.02
CA ARG A 85 9.74 1.25 -8.72
C ARG A 85 9.82 0.59 -7.33
N HIS A 86 8.85 0.84 -6.45
CA HIS A 86 8.84 0.45 -5.04
C HIS A 86 7.67 -0.49 -4.66
N LEU A 87 7.15 -1.28 -5.61
CA LEU A 87 6.04 -2.23 -5.40
C LEU A 87 6.44 -3.50 -4.61
N TRP A 88 7.21 -3.37 -3.53
CA TRP A 88 7.69 -4.52 -2.74
C TRP A 88 6.57 -5.20 -1.97
N TYR A 89 5.62 -4.42 -1.44
CA TYR A 89 4.46 -4.96 -0.72
C TYR A 89 3.43 -5.61 -1.66
N LEU A 90 3.49 -5.31 -2.95
CA LEU A 90 2.73 -6.00 -4.00
C LEU A 90 3.52 -7.14 -4.67
N SER A 91 4.67 -7.55 -4.12
CA SER A 91 5.35 -8.76 -4.57
C SER A 91 4.49 -10.01 -4.34
N ASP A 92 4.77 -11.07 -5.09
CA ASP A 92 3.98 -12.30 -5.03
C ASP A 92 4.16 -13.08 -3.70
N GLU A 93 5.11 -12.68 -2.88
CA GLU A 93 5.32 -13.20 -1.53
C GLU A 93 4.63 -12.31 -0.49
N VAL A 94 5.00 -11.03 -0.41
CA VAL A 94 4.61 -10.11 0.67
C VAL A 94 3.12 -9.74 0.62
N VAL A 95 2.49 -9.78 -0.56
CA VAL A 95 1.04 -9.55 -0.67
C VAL A 95 0.20 -10.53 0.15
N GLY A 96 0.78 -11.69 0.52
CA GLY A 96 0.19 -12.66 1.45
C GLY A 96 -0.12 -12.08 2.82
N LEU A 97 0.68 -11.12 3.32
CA LEU A 97 0.48 -10.50 4.64
C LEU A 97 -0.87 -9.79 4.78
N ALA A 98 -1.42 -9.27 3.67
CA ALA A 98 -2.73 -8.66 3.66
C ALA A 98 -3.90 -9.64 3.91
N LEU A 99 -3.64 -10.95 4.08
CA LEU A 99 -4.64 -11.88 4.62
C LEU A 99 -4.97 -11.59 6.10
N PHE A 100 -4.03 -11.00 6.83
CA PHE A 100 -4.22 -10.61 8.24
C PHE A 100 -4.79 -9.21 8.43
N SER A 101 -4.91 -8.43 7.34
CA SER A 101 -5.43 -7.05 7.38
C SER A 101 -6.89 -7.01 7.83
N ASP A 102 -7.23 -5.98 8.61
CA ASP A 102 -8.62 -5.66 8.96
C ASP A 102 -9.35 -4.89 7.85
N THR A 103 -8.59 -4.24 6.96
CA THR A 103 -9.11 -3.44 5.85
C THR A 103 -9.55 -4.31 4.66
N VAL A 104 -8.87 -5.44 4.44
CA VAL A 104 -9.22 -6.37 3.35
C VAL A 104 -10.47 -7.18 3.70
N LEU A 105 -11.47 -7.13 2.82
CA LEU A 105 -12.75 -7.83 2.98
C LEU A 105 -12.60 -9.35 2.86
N SER A 106 -13.50 -10.09 3.53
CA SER A 106 -13.57 -11.56 3.48
C SER A 106 -13.57 -12.12 2.05
N LEU A 107 -14.44 -11.58 1.17
CA LEU A 107 -14.52 -12.01 -0.23
C LEU A 107 -13.17 -11.88 -0.98
N GLU A 108 -12.41 -10.82 -0.72
CA GLU A 108 -11.08 -10.65 -1.31
C GLU A 108 -10.06 -11.61 -0.67
N LYS A 109 -10.15 -11.87 0.64
CA LYS A 109 -9.30 -12.89 1.31
C LYS A 109 -9.53 -14.27 0.71
N ASP A 110 -10.77 -14.69 0.49
CA ASP A 110 -11.09 -15.96 -0.15
C ASP A 110 -10.56 -16.03 -1.59
N ALA A 111 -10.71 -14.94 -2.36
CA ALA A 111 -10.13 -14.84 -3.70
C ALA A 111 -8.60 -15.01 -3.66
N LYS A 112 -7.91 -14.39 -2.69
CA LYS A 112 -6.47 -14.57 -2.49
C LYS A 112 -6.12 -16.02 -2.15
N VAL A 113 -6.83 -16.69 -1.24
CA VAL A 113 -6.60 -18.11 -0.91
C VAL A 113 -6.76 -19.00 -2.14
N LYS A 114 -7.78 -18.74 -2.96
CA LYS A 114 -7.97 -19.43 -4.25
C LYS A 114 -6.76 -19.24 -5.17
N MET A 115 -6.20 -18.03 -5.24
CA MET A 115 -5.00 -17.73 -6.02
C MET A 115 -3.74 -18.41 -5.48
N ILE A 116 -3.56 -18.52 -4.16
CA ILE A 116 -2.44 -19.27 -3.54
C ILE A 116 -2.43 -20.73 -4.01
N ARG A 117 -3.62 -21.34 -4.14
CA ARG A 117 -3.75 -22.75 -4.56
C ARG A 117 -3.58 -22.97 -6.06
N SER A 118 -3.90 -21.97 -6.89
CA SER A 118 -4.01 -22.13 -8.35
C SER A 118 -2.87 -21.52 -9.14
N LYS A 119 -2.30 -20.38 -8.71
CA LYS A 119 -1.23 -19.70 -9.46
C LYS A 119 0.14 -20.32 -9.11
N PRO A 120 1.00 -20.57 -10.12
CA PRO A 120 2.32 -21.14 -9.89
C PRO A 120 3.21 -20.22 -9.05
N ASP A 121 4.29 -20.77 -8.48
CA ASP A 121 5.32 -19.96 -7.80
C ASP A 121 6.08 -19.12 -8.83
N LEU A 122 5.74 -17.83 -8.90
CA LEU A 122 6.28 -16.88 -9.86
C LEU A 122 7.33 -16.00 -9.19
N ARG A 123 8.37 -16.56 -8.55
CA ARG A 123 9.46 -15.88 -7.82
C ARG A 123 9.74 -14.39 -8.19
N LYS A 124 8.87 -13.46 -7.82
CA LYS A 124 8.86 -12.08 -8.30
C LYS A 124 9.10 -11.16 -7.11
N VAL A 125 10.31 -10.63 -7.05
CA VAL A 125 10.76 -9.76 -5.95
C VAL A 125 9.93 -8.46 -5.85
N ARG A 126 9.23 -8.05 -6.91
CA ARG A 126 8.38 -6.86 -6.93
C ARG A 126 7.06 -7.15 -7.63
N GLY A 127 6.02 -6.41 -7.24
CA GLY A 127 4.73 -6.44 -7.91
C GLY A 127 4.84 -6.08 -9.39
N ASN A 128 4.00 -6.71 -10.21
CA ASN A 128 3.98 -6.48 -11.64
C ASN A 128 3.28 -5.15 -11.97
N CYS A 129 4.06 -4.10 -12.23
CA CYS A 129 3.52 -2.77 -12.55
C CYS A 129 2.63 -2.76 -13.79
N ASN A 130 2.76 -3.73 -14.71
CA ASN A 130 1.88 -3.82 -15.87
C ASN A 130 0.42 -4.09 -15.48
N ILE A 131 0.18 -4.76 -14.34
CA ILE A 131 -1.18 -4.98 -13.82
C ILE A 131 -1.82 -3.63 -13.47
N LEU A 132 -1.07 -2.74 -12.82
CA LEU A 132 -1.53 -1.39 -12.43
C LEU A 132 -1.75 -0.46 -13.62
N LYS A 133 -1.16 -0.76 -14.78
CA LYS A 133 -1.31 0.01 -16.03
C LYS A 133 -2.53 -0.38 -16.84
N THR A 134 -3.19 -1.47 -16.48
CA THR A 134 -4.44 -1.87 -17.15
C THR A 134 -5.56 -0.87 -16.83
N ASN A 135 -6.51 -0.72 -17.75
CA ASN A 135 -7.75 0.03 -17.48
C ASN A 135 -8.80 -0.82 -16.74
N GLN A 136 -8.41 -2.02 -16.30
CA GLN A 136 -9.26 -2.92 -15.53
C GLN A 136 -9.13 -2.61 -14.04
N GLU A 137 -10.14 -3.03 -13.30
CA GLU A 137 -10.08 -2.98 -11.85
C GLU A 137 -9.06 -3.98 -11.33
N VAL A 138 -8.15 -3.50 -10.48
CA VAL A 138 -7.07 -4.30 -9.91
C VAL A 138 -7.35 -4.60 -8.45
N TYR A 139 -7.13 -5.86 -8.07
CA TYR A 139 -7.33 -6.41 -6.74
C TYR A 139 -6.02 -6.99 -6.19
N LEU A 140 -5.91 -7.17 -4.87
CA LEU A 140 -4.71 -7.78 -4.27
C LEU A 140 -4.53 -9.23 -4.73
N SER A 141 -5.62 -9.95 -5.03
CA SER A 141 -5.58 -11.31 -5.57
C SER A 141 -4.86 -11.42 -6.92
N ASP A 142 -4.71 -10.32 -7.67
CA ASP A 142 -3.99 -10.32 -8.94
C ASP A 142 -2.49 -10.56 -8.76
N PHE A 143 -1.95 -10.13 -7.62
CA PHE A 143 -0.54 -10.28 -7.26
C PHE A 143 -0.22 -11.58 -6.52
N VAL A 144 -1.22 -12.23 -5.93
CA VAL A 144 -1.05 -13.44 -5.12
C VAL A 144 -0.65 -14.64 -5.97
N THR A 145 0.25 -15.46 -5.45
CA THR A 145 0.67 -16.75 -6.03
C THR A 145 0.83 -17.80 -4.95
N LYS A 146 1.18 -19.04 -5.32
CA LYS A 146 1.59 -20.08 -4.36
C LYS A 146 2.73 -19.62 -3.44
N ARG A 147 3.56 -18.67 -3.86
CA ARG A 147 4.64 -18.11 -3.04
C ARG A 147 4.11 -17.32 -1.85
N SER A 148 2.95 -16.66 -1.98
CA SER A 148 2.34 -15.93 -0.86
C SER A 148 2.04 -16.85 0.33
N GLY A 149 1.66 -18.11 0.07
CA GLY A 149 1.47 -19.12 1.13
C GLY A 149 2.78 -19.61 1.75
N LYS A 150 3.87 -19.70 0.96
CA LYS A 150 5.20 -20.10 1.47
C LYS A 150 5.76 -19.11 2.49
N LEU A 151 5.38 -17.84 2.40
CA LEU A 151 5.77 -16.83 3.38
C LEU A 151 5.37 -17.23 4.81
N PHE A 152 4.24 -17.91 4.97
CA PHE A 152 3.76 -18.36 6.29
C PHE A 152 4.70 -19.38 6.91
N GLN A 153 5.25 -20.29 6.09
CA GLN A 153 6.27 -21.24 6.55
C GLN A 153 7.54 -20.52 7.02
N THR A 154 7.98 -19.48 6.27
CA THR A 154 9.13 -18.65 6.66
C THR A 154 8.90 -17.89 7.97
N LEU A 155 7.68 -17.44 8.21
CA LEU A 155 7.28 -16.71 9.42
C LEU A 155 6.87 -17.64 10.58
N ASN A 156 6.93 -18.96 10.39
CA ASN A 156 6.46 -19.97 11.34
C ASN A 156 4.99 -19.75 11.75
N ILE A 157 4.15 -19.40 10.77
CA ILE A 157 2.71 -19.26 10.90
C ILE A 157 2.06 -20.52 10.30
N ASP A 158 1.24 -21.20 11.09
CA ASP A 158 0.42 -22.32 10.62
C ASP A 158 -0.67 -21.80 9.66
N ASP A 159 -0.81 -22.45 8.51
CA ASP A 159 -1.69 -22.07 7.41
C ASP A 159 -2.98 -22.91 7.35
N ALA A 160 -3.24 -23.77 8.34
CA ALA A 160 -4.43 -24.61 8.41
C ALA A 160 -5.74 -23.80 8.37
N PHE A 161 -5.73 -22.57 8.89
CA PHE A 161 -6.87 -21.66 8.86
C PHE A 161 -7.30 -21.27 7.43
N LEU A 162 -6.41 -21.35 6.43
CA LEU A 162 -6.75 -21.08 5.03
C LEU A 162 -7.74 -22.10 4.44
N ASN A 163 -7.99 -23.21 5.13
CA ASN A 163 -8.99 -24.20 4.76
C ASN A 163 -10.40 -23.87 5.27
N LEU A 164 -10.53 -22.87 6.14
CA LEU A 164 -11.79 -22.37 6.65
C LEU A 164 -12.25 -21.13 5.85
N PRO A 165 -13.57 -20.85 5.78
CA PRO A 165 -14.09 -19.60 5.25
C PRO A 165 -13.47 -18.39 5.95
N SER A 166 -13.16 -17.33 5.19
CA SER A 166 -12.48 -16.15 5.74
C SER A 166 -13.29 -15.39 6.80
N GLU A 167 -14.60 -15.59 6.88
CA GLU A 167 -15.47 -15.04 7.92
C GLU A 167 -15.15 -15.62 9.31
N GLU A 168 -14.71 -16.88 9.38
CA GLU A 168 -14.42 -17.59 10.63
C GLU A 168 -13.03 -17.28 11.21
N TRP A 169 -12.18 -16.60 10.43
CA TRP A 169 -10.78 -16.35 10.80
C TRP A 169 -10.65 -15.45 12.03
N LYS A 170 -11.62 -14.58 12.29
CA LYS A 170 -11.59 -13.64 13.44
C LYS A 170 -11.61 -14.36 14.79
N GLN A 171 -12.20 -15.56 14.85
CA GLN A 171 -12.28 -16.38 16.07
C GLN A 171 -11.28 -17.54 16.05
N ASN A 172 -10.58 -17.76 14.94
CA ASN A 172 -9.64 -18.85 14.79
C ASN A 172 -8.30 -18.53 15.50
N SER A 173 -7.91 -19.38 16.45
CA SER A 173 -6.70 -19.17 17.26
C SER A 173 -5.41 -19.13 16.43
N ILE A 174 -5.31 -19.95 15.38
CA ILE A 174 -4.16 -19.99 14.49
C ILE A 174 -4.05 -18.67 13.70
N CYS A 175 -5.16 -18.20 13.14
CA CYS A 175 -5.18 -16.93 12.42
C CYS A 175 -4.83 -15.75 13.34
N LEU A 176 -5.31 -15.75 14.59
CA LEU A 176 -4.98 -14.73 15.58
C LEU A 176 -3.50 -14.73 15.95
N GLN A 177 -2.88 -15.91 16.10
CA GLN A 177 -1.44 -16.04 16.32
C GLN A 177 -0.64 -15.52 15.12
N GLY A 178 -1.06 -15.86 13.89
CA GLY A 178 -0.45 -15.34 12.67
C GLY A 178 -0.55 -13.82 12.57
N ARG A 179 -1.71 -13.24 12.93
CA ARG A 179 -1.91 -11.79 12.99
C ARG A 179 -0.96 -11.12 13.98
N GLU A 180 -0.79 -11.68 15.17
CA GLU A 180 0.19 -11.17 16.16
C GLU A 180 1.62 -11.24 15.64
N CYS A 181 1.99 -12.33 14.96
CA CYS A 181 3.30 -12.46 14.31
C CYS A 181 3.52 -11.33 13.30
N VAL A 182 2.58 -11.12 12.37
CA VAL A 182 2.65 -10.09 11.33
C VAL A 182 2.64 -8.67 11.92
N ARG A 183 1.87 -8.43 12.99
CA ARG A 183 1.86 -7.13 13.68
C ARG A 183 3.22 -6.77 14.27
N ASN A 184 3.99 -7.78 14.70
CA ASN A 184 5.31 -7.60 15.27
C ASN A 184 6.44 -7.62 14.22
N CYS A 185 6.13 -7.92 12.95
CA CYS A 185 7.09 -7.79 11.86
C CYS A 185 7.42 -6.30 11.65
N ARG A 186 8.63 -5.91 12.03
CA ARG A 186 9.23 -4.65 11.58
C ARG A 186 9.79 -4.88 10.18
N LEU A 187 9.06 -4.42 9.17
CA LEU A 187 9.52 -4.39 7.78
C LEU A 187 10.32 -3.12 7.49
#